data_AF-A0A2S9GDT4-F1
#
_entry.id   AF-A0A2S9GDT4-F1
#
_cell.length_a   1.000
_cell.length_b   1.000
_cell.length_c   1.000
_cell.angle_alpha   90.00
_cell.angle_beta   90.00
_cell.angle_gamma   90.00
#
_symmetry.space_group_name_H-M   'P 1'
#
loop_
_entity.id
_entity.type
_entity.pdbx_description
1 polymer ?
#
loop_
_entity_poly.entity_id
_entity_poly.type
_entity_poly.pdbx_seq_one_letter_code
_entity_poly.pdbx_strand_id
1 'polypeptide(L)'
;LDADRFDQYCDHLLVRDDDTGELVGCYRMLPPPGAIAAGGLYPATEFDVAALDALRPSLVEMGRAVVREDHRNGAVVLLMWGGIL
;
A
#
# COMPACT_ATOMS: atom_id res chain seq x y z
N LEU A 1 16.21 3.92 5.54
CA LEU A 1 14.97 4.48 4.95
C LEU A 1 14.24 3.29 4.35
N ASP A 2 12.98 3.09 4.69
CA ASP A 2 12.14 2.06 4.05
C ASP A 2 11.64 2.64 2.73
N ALA A 3 12.38 2.38 1.66
CA ALA A 3 12.12 2.88 0.32
C ALA A 3 12.72 1.91 -0.71
N ASP A 4 12.00 1.67 -1.81
CA ASP A 4 12.41 0.76 -2.86
C ASP A 4 11.97 1.26 -4.26
N ARG A 5 12.35 0.50 -5.29
CA ARG A 5 12.08 0.85 -6.70
C ARG A 5 10.60 0.90 -7.07
N PHE A 6 9.71 0.32 -6.26
CA PHE A 6 8.29 0.28 -6.53
C PHE A 6 7.60 1.60 -6.15
N ASP A 7 8.16 2.37 -5.22
CA ASP A 7 7.53 3.56 -4.65
C ASP A 7 7.12 4.61 -5.69
N GLN A 8 7.89 4.76 -6.77
CA GLN A 8 7.58 5.69 -7.87
C GLN A 8 6.33 5.30 -8.68
N TYR A 9 5.86 4.06 -8.56
CA TYR A 9 4.72 3.51 -9.29
C TYR A 9 3.50 3.29 -8.38
N CYS A 10 3.63 3.63 -7.10
CA CYS A 10 2.61 3.39 -6.10
C CYS A 10 1.76 4.63 -5.84
N ASP A 11 0.47 4.39 -5.67
CA ASP A 11 -0.40 5.30 -4.95
C ASP A 11 -0.17 5.14 -3.45
N HIS A 12 -0.39 6.23 -2.72
CA HIS A 12 -0.15 6.27 -1.27
C HIS A 12 -1.41 6.74 -0.57
N LEU A 13 -1.96 5.86 0.27
CA LEU A 13 -3.05 6.20 1.15
C LEU A 13 -2.48 6.79 2.44
N LEU A 14 -2.86 8.03 2.74
CA LEU A 14 -2.39 8.77 3.90
C LEU A 14 -3.56 9.01 4.85
N VAL A 15 -3.33 8.79 6.15
CA VAL A 15 -4.27 9.16 7.20
C VAL A 15 -3.73 10.39 7.90
N ARG A 16 -4.60 11.39 8.05
CA ARG A 16 -4.31 12.64 8.72
C ARG A 16 -5.13 12.72 10.00
N ASP A 17 -4.52 13.20 11.06
CA ASP A 17 -5.22 13.57 12.29
C ASP A 17 -5.89 14.93 12.09
N ASP A 18 -7.18 15.03 12.38
CA ASP A 18 -7.99 16.21 12.08
C ASP A 18 -7.69 17.39 13.03
N ASP A 19 -7.26 17.13 14.27
CA ASP A 19 -6.99 18.15 15.27
C ASP A 19 -5.64 18.83 15.03
N THR A 20 -4.63 18.04 14.66
CA THR A 20 -3.24 18.48 14.49
C THR A 20 -2.85 18.72 13.03
N GLY A 21 -3.55 18.07 12.09
CA GLY A 21 -3.21 18.06 10.66
C GLY A 21 -2.02 17.17 10.31
N GLU A 22 -1.46 16.43 11.27
CA GLU A 22 -0.28 15.58 11.05
C GLU A 22 -0.64 14.29 10.32
N LEU A 23 0.30 13.75 9.54
CA LEU A 23 0.15 12.41 8.96
C LEU A 23 0.42 11.35 10.03
N VAL A 24 -0.56 10.50 10.28
CA VAL A 24 -0.54 9.48 11.36
C VAL A 24 -0.54 8.05 10.84
N GLY A 25 -0.75 7.87 9.55
CA GLY A 25 -0.51 6.60 8.89
C GLY A 25 -0.28 6.72 7.39
N CYS A 26 0.39 5.72 6.83
CA CYS A 26 0.61 5.55 5.40
C CYS A 26 0.40 4.08 4.99
N TYR A 27 -0.12 3.85 3.79
CA TYR A 27 -0.22 2.53 3.18
C TYR A 27 0.06 2.62 1.66
N ARG A 28 0.93 1.75 1.15
CA ARG A 28 1.32 1.72 -0.27
C ARG A 28 0.37 0.84 -1.06
N MET A 29 -0.04 1.33 -2.23
CA MET A 29 -0.89 0.60 -3.19
C MET A 29 -0.19 0.59 -4.55
N LEU A 30 0.05 -0.59 -5.10
CA LEU A 30 0.61 -0.76 -6.43
C LEU A 30 -0.48 -1.27 -7.39
N PRO A 31 -1.09 -0.38 -8.19
CA PRO A 31 -2.16 -0.77 -9.12
C PRO A 31 -1.58 -1.51 -10.35
N PRO A 32 -2.43 -2.19 -11.16
CA PRO A 32 -1.97 -2.95 -12.31
C PRO A 32 -1.05 -2.19 -13.28
N PRO A 33 -1.33 -0.93 -13.67
CA PRO A 33 -0.41 -0.17 -14.52
C PRO A 33 0.95 0.08 -13.86
N GLY A 34 0.95 0.33 -12.55
CA GLY A 34 2.16 0.49 -11.75
C GLY A 34 2.97 -0.79 -11.69
N ALA A 35 2.34 -1.94 -11.45
CA ALA A 35 3.00 -3.25 -11.45
C ALA A 35 3.63 -3.56 -12.82
N ILE A 36 2.95 -3.23 -13.93
CA ILE A 36 3.51 -3.38 -15.28
C ILE A 36 4.73 -2.49 -15.46
N ALA A 37 4.63 -1.21 -15.09
CA ALA A 37 5.75 -0.25 -15.19
C ALA A 37 6.94 -0.63 -14.30
N ALA A 38 6.66 -1.22 -13.13
CA ALA A 38 7.66 -1.76 -12.21
C ALA A 38 8.23 -3.12 -12.67
N GLY A 39 7.73 -3.73 -13.74
CA GLY A 39 8.18 -5.04 -14.22
C GLY A 39 7.71 -6.22 -13.35
N GLY A 40 6.67 -6.03 -12.53
CA GLY A 40 6.08 -7.06 -11.69
C GLY A 40 5.60 -6.53 -10.33
N LEU A 41 5.04 -7.44 -9.53
CA LEU A 41 4.67 -7.20 -8.14
C LEU A 41 5.88 -7.44 -7.24
N TYR A 42 5.97 -6.77 -6.09
CA TYR A 42 7.00 -7.05 -5.10
C TYR A 42 6.96 -8.52 -4.61
N PRO A 43 5.78 -9.10 -4.24
CA PRO A 43 5.72 -10.51 -3.83
C PRO A 43 6.26 -11.50 -4.86
N ALA A 44 6.17 -11.19 -6.16
CA ALA A 44 6.72 -12.05 -7.21
C ALA A 44 8.25 -12.14 -7.20
N THR A 45 8.92 -11.26 -6.45
CA THR A 45 10.38 -11.32 -6.24
C THR A 45 10.77 -12.26 -5.09
N GLU A 46 9.83 -12.60 -4.21
CA GLU A 46 10.06 -13.43 -3.02
C GLU A 46 9.32 -14.78 -3.08
N PHE A 47 8.21 -14.84 -3.81
CA PHE A 47 7.30 -15.99 -3.83
C PHE A 47 6.85 -16.33 -5.26
N ASP A 48 6.51 -17.60 -5.48
CA ASP A 48 5.76 -17.99 -6.67
C ASP A 48 4.29 -17.58 -6.50
N VAL A 49 3.87 -16.62 -7.32
CA VAL A 49 2.51 -16.07 -7.33
C VAL A 49 1.77 -16.37 -8.64
N ALA A 50 2.24 -17.33 -9.44
CA ALA A 50 1.65 -17.67 -10.74
C ALA A 50 0.16 -18.05 -10.64
N ALA A 51 -0.27 -18.60 -9.50
CA ALA A 51 -1.68 -18.89 -9.22
C ALA A 51 -2.60 -17.64 -9.27
N LEU A 52 -2.04 -16.43 -9.16
CA LEU A 52 -2.77 -15.16 -9.24
C LEU A 52 -2.76 -14.54 -10.65
N ASP A 53 -2.16 -15.18 -11.65
CA ASP A 53 -1.96 -14.60 -12.98
C ASP A 53 -3.27 -14.15 -13.64
N ALA A 54 -4.35 -14.92 -13.45
CA ALA A 54 -5.68 -14.59 -13.96
C ALA A 54 -6.26 -13.29 -13.37
N LEU A 55 -5.78 -12.86 -12.19
CA LEU A 55 -6.26 -11.67 -11.50
C LEU A 55 -5.42 -10.43 -11.79
N ARG A 56 -4.23 -10.56 -12.40
CA ARG A 56 -3.29 -9.45 -12.64
C ARG A 56 -3.92 -8.19 -13.24
N PRO A 57 -4.86 -8.24 -14.21
CA PRO A 57 -5.45 -7.03 -14.77
C PRO A 57 -6.23 -6.17 -13.77
N SER A 58 -6.64 -6.74 -12.64
CA SER A 58 -7.43 -6.07 -11.59
C SER A 58 -6.82 -6.24 -10.19
N LEU A 59 -5.60 -6.75 -10.09
CA LEU A 59 -4.93 -7.00 -8.81
C LEU A 59 -4.17 -5.74 -8.37
N VAL A 60 -4.44 -5.29 -7.15
CA VAL A 60 -3.67 -4.25 -6.48
C VAL A 60 -2.83 -4.91 -5.39
N GLU A 61 -1.51 -4.71 -5.42
CA GLU A 61 -0.66 -5.08 -4.27
C GLU A 61 -0.76 -3.99 -3.20
N MET A 62 -0.90 -4.42 -1.95
CA MET A 62 -0.96 -3.55 -0.78
C MET A 62 0.21 -3.89 0.15
N GLY A 63 0.94 -2.88 0.63
CA GLY A 63 2.12 -3.11 1.48
C GLY A 63 2.63 -1.89 2.21
N ARG A 64 3.60 -2.08 3.11
CA ARG A 64 4.27 -1.00 3.88
C ARG A 64 3.30 -0.16 4.73
N ALA A 65 2.28 -0.79 5.32
CA ALA A 65 1.40 -0.12 6.27
C ALA A 65 2.19 0.34 7.50
N VAL A 66 2.13 1.64 7.80
CA VAL A 66 2.78 2.24 8.97
C VAL A 66 1.77 3.12 9.69
N VAL A 67 1.73 3.00 11.01
CA VAL A 67 0.93 3.85 11.91
C VAL A 67 1.86 4.43 12.97
N ARG A 68 1.78 5.74 13.18
CA ARG A 68 2.51 6.43 14.25
C ARG A 68 2.15 5.83 15.60
N GLU A 69 3.14 5.71 16.48
CA GLU A 69 3.04 4.97 17.74
C GLU A 69 1.87 5.43 18.63
N ASP A 70 1.70 6.74 18.75
CA ASP A 70 0.62 7.42 19.47
C ASP A 70 -0.79 7.17 18.90
N HIS A 71 -0.90 6.66 17.67
CA HIS A 71 -2.16 6.41 16.97
C HIS A 71 -2.45 4.91 16.73
N ARG A 72 -1.69 4.01 17.36
CA ARG A 72 -1.85 2.54 17.23
C ARG A 72 -3.03 1.98 18.05
N ASN A 73 -4.20 2.60 17.93
CA ASN A 73 -5.44 2.17 18.59
C ASN A 73 -6.36 1.36 17.64
N GLY A 74 -5.92 1.08 16.42
CA GLY A 74 -6.67 0.33 15.40
C GLY A 74 -7.52 1.20 14.48
N ALA A 75 -7.92 2.41 14.90
CA ALA A 75 -8.76 3.30 14.09
C ALA A 75 -8.09 3.70 12.77
N VAL A 76 -6.78 4.01 12.80
CA VAL A 76 -6.02 4.39 11.59
C VAL A 76 -6.01 3.28 10.54
N VAL A 77 -5.82 2.02 10.94
CA VAL A 77 -5.84 0.88 10.02
C VAL A 77 -7.24 0.68 9.45
N LEU A 78 -8.28 0.78 10.28
CA LEU A 78 -9.67 0.69 9.83
C LEU A 78 -10.03 1.81 8.83
N LEU A 79 -9.56 3.03 9.06
CA LEU A 79 -9.72 4.15 8.12
C LEU A 79 -9.03 3.88 6.79
N MET A 80 -7.81 3.32 6.81
CA MET A 80 -7.13 2.92 5.57
C MET A 80 -7.93 1.88 4.79
N TRP A 81 -8.47 0.85 5.46
CA TRP A 81 -9.34 -0.12 4.81
C TRP A 81 -10.64 0.51 4.28
N GLY A 82 -11.22 1.44 5.03
CA GLY A 82 -12.41 2.18 4.61
C GLY A 82 -12.18 3.10 3.41
N GLY A 83 -10.97 3.63 3.22
CA GLY A 83 -10.61 4.47 2.07
C GLY A 83 -10.43 3.71 0.76
N ILE A 84 -10.44 2.37 0.79
CA ILE A 84 -10.29 1.49 -0.38
C ILE A 84 -11.65 0.96 -0.87
N LEU A 85 -12.64 0.85 0.02
CA LEU A 85 -13.98 0.32 -0.23
C LEU A 85 -14.89 1.37 -0.89
#